data_AF-A0A383BGX2-F1
#
_entry.id   AF-A0A383BGX2-F1
#
_cell.length_a   1.000
_cell.length_b   1.000
_cell.length_c   1.000
_cell.angle_alpha   90.00
_cell.angle_beta   90.00
_cell.angle_gamma   90.00
#
_symmetry.space_group_name_H-M   'P 1'
#
loop_
_entity.id
_entity.type
_entity.pdbx_description
1 polymer ?
#
loop_
_entity_poly.entity_id
_entity_poly.type
_entity_poly.pdbx_seq_one_letter_code
_entity_poly.pdbx_strand_id
1 'polypeptide(L)'
;MKKLVLFFFLIVVLVPGCVEHFILINVQPGGGYTLEFISRGDSTDMFNDDFSHPTAGKRWTQHVWTEKSEDDTTWIMETRGYFELGDKFVSSHDAIGTLLHPVEIEIKKRWISTLYTARHTFKGR
;
A
#
# COMPACT_ATOMS: atom_id res chain seq x y z
N MET A 1 -43.52 -5.43 11.99
CA MET A 1 -42.41 -5.54 12.96
C MET A 1 -41.41 -6.65 12.58
N LYS A 2 -41.83 -7.92 12.40
CA LYS A 2 -40.91 -9.02 12.03
C LYS A 2 -40.10 -8.80 10.74
N LYS A 3 -40.69 -8.18 9.71
CA LYS A 3 -40.00 -7.85 8.44
C LYS A 3 -38.92 -6.76 8.57
N LEU A 4 -39.07 -5.83 9.54
CA LEU A 4 -38.10 -4.74 9.76
C LEU A 4 -36.85 -5.25 10.49
N VAL A 5 -37.03 -6.20 11.42
CA VAL A 5 -35.94 -6.88 12.14
C VAL A 5 -35.09 -7.73 11.18
N LEU A 6 -35.72 -8.43 10.23
CA LEU A 6 -35.02 -9.20 9.21
C LEU A 6 -34.16 -8.31 8.30
N PHE A 7 -34.65 -7.12 7.96
CA PHE A 7 -33.94 -6.15 7.13
C PHE A 7 -32.73 -5.53 7.85
N PHE A 8 -32.86 -5.21 9.14
CA PHE A 8 -31.74 -4.76 9.96
C PHE A 8 -30.65 -5.84 10.12
N PHE A 9 -31.06 -7.11 10.27
CA PHE A 9 -30.11 -8.23 10.34
C PHE A 9 -29.35 -8.43 9.02
N LEU A 10 -30.00 -8.18 7.87
CA LEU A 10 -29.37 -8.27 6.55
C LEU A 10 -28.33 -7.15 6.31
N ILE A 11 -28.58 -5.95 6.83
CA ILE A 11 -27.67 -4.80 6.68
C ILE A 11 -26.41 -4.94 7.54
N VAL A 12 -26.51 -5.54 8.74
CA VAL A 12 -25.36 -5.73 9.64
C VAL A 12 -24.40 -6.83 9.15
N VAL A 13 -24.89 -7.78 8.34
CA VAL A 13 -24.06 -8.85 7.75
C VAL A 13 -23.23 -8.37 6.54
N LEU A 14 -23.45 -7.15 6.06
CA LEU A 14 -22.84 -6.60 4.83
C LEU A 14 -21.78 -5.52 5.06
N VAL A 15 -21.15 -5.46 6.23
CA VAL A 15 -19.94 -4.66 6.40
C VAL A 15 -18.77 -5.57 6.06
N PRO A 16 -18.24 -5.55 4.82
CA PRO A 16 -16.99 -6.27 4.51
C PRO A 16 -15.89 -5.77 5.45
N GLY A 17 -14.97 -6.67 5.81
CA GLY A 17 -13.89 -6.35 6.73
C GLY A 17 -13.07 -5.20 6.15
N CYS A 18 -12.93 -4.11 6.88
CA CYS A 18 -12.08 -3.02 6.43
C CYS A 18 -10.62 -3.50 6.39
N VAL A 19 -9.99 -3.44 5.22
CA VAL A 19 -8.53 -3.58 5.09
C VAL A 19 -7.90 -2.21 5.26
N GLU A 20 -6.87 -2.14 6.08
CA GLU A 20 -6.07 -0.93 6.30
C GLU A 20 -4.80 -1.00 5.45
N HIS A 21 -4.54 0.06 4.70
CA HIS A 21 -3.33 0.19 3.87
C HIS A 21 -2.46 1.34 4.37
N PHE A 22 -1.19 1.05 4.63
CA PHE A 22 -0.17 2.00 5.02
C PHE A 22 0.90 2.10 3.95
N ILE A 23 1.29 3.32 3.60
CA ILE A 23 2.38 3.60 2.66
C ILE A 23 3.44 4.41 3.40
N LEU A 24 4.64 3.87 3.52
CA LEU A 24 5.77 4.52 4.17
C LEU A 24 6.84 4.87 3.13
N ILE A 25 7.23 6.15 3.11
CA ILE A 25 8.28 6.67 2.23
C ILE A 25 9.42 7.19 3.11
N ASN A 26 10.58 6.55 3.01
CA ASN A 26 11.79 7.01 3.72
C ASN A 26 12.81 7.51 2.72
N VAL A 27 13.02 8.83 2.66
CA VAL A 27 13.92 9.50 1.71
C VAL A 27 15.26 9.82 2.38
N GLN A 28 16.34 9.30 1.81
CA GLN A 28 17.70 9.54 2.25
C GLN A 28 18.23 10.88 1.70
N PRO A 29 19.21 11.53 2.36
CA PRO A 29 19.82 12.77 1.87
C PRO A 29 20.45 12.67 0.47
N GLY A 30 20.83 11.47 0.04
CA GLY A 30 21.34 11.19 -1.31
C GLY A 30 20.26 11.10 -2.39
N GLY A 31 18.97 11.16 -2.02
CA GLY A 31 17.83 11.02 -2.91
C GLY A 31 17.35 9.60 -3.16
N GLY A 32 18.13 8.60 -2.70
CA GLY A 32 17.62 7.24 -2.59
C GLY A 32 16.48 7.17 -1.57
N TYR A 33 15.57 6.23 -1.75
CA TYR A 33 14.42 6.07 -0.87
C TYR A 33 14.01 4.61 -0.72
N THR A 34 13.39 4.31 0.41
CA THR A 34 12.67 3.06 0.63
C THR A 34 11.18 3.32 0.54
N LEU A 35 10.47 2.48 -0.19
CA LEU A 35 9.02 2.47 -0.26
C LEU A 35 8.51 1.18 0.37
N GLU A 36 7.55 1.30 1.28
CA GLU A 36 6.97 0.17 1.99
C GLU A 36 5.46 0.28 2.01
N PHE A 37 4.80 -0.80 1.62
CA PHE A 37 3.36 -0.98 1.65
C PHE A 37 3.04 -2.01 2.71
N ILE A 38 2.08 -1.71 3.59
CA ILE A 38 1.59 -2.65 4.60
C ILE A 38 0.07 -2.69 4.48
N SER A 39 -0.49 -3.86 4.24
CA SER A 39 -1.92 -4.11 4.26
C SER A 39 -2.28 -5.03 5.43
N ARG A 40 -3.32 -4.70 6.19
CA ARG A 40 -3.80 -5.48 7.33
C ARG A 40 -5.31 -5.69 7.22
N GLY A 41 -5.80 -6.92 7.37
CA GLY A 41 -7.24 -7.19 7.33
C GLY A 41 -7.54 -8.68 7.42
N ASP A 42 -8.77 -9.06 7.08
CA ASP A 42 -9.12 -10.47 6.91
C ASP A 42 -8.57 -11.04 5.59
N SER A 43 -8.54 -12.37 5.45
CA SER A 43 -8.02 -13.01 4.25
C SER A 43 -8.84 -12.72 2.99
N THR A 44 -10.14 -12.48 3.12
CA THR A 44 -11.03 -12.34 1.96
C THR A 44 -10.77 -11.01 1.27
N ASP A 45 -10.63 -9.96 2.07
CA ASP A 45 -10.47 -8.60 1.57
C ASP A 45 -8.99 -8.27 1.31
N MET A 46 -8.03 -8.88 2.02
CA MET A 46 -6.59 -8.61 1.79
C MET A 46 -6.10 -9.07 0.41
N PHE A 47 -6.71 -10.09 -0.19
CA PHE A 47 -6.28 -10.67 -1.48
C PHE A 47 -7.23 -10.37 -2.64
N ASN A 48 -8.17 -9.41 -2.51
CA ASN A 48 -9.18 -9.11 -3.53
C ASN A 48 -8.75 -8.09 -4.61
N ASP A 49 -7.46 -7.70 -4.62
CA ASP A 49 -6.84 -6.70 -5.52
C ASP A 49 -7.36 -5.25 -5.39
N ASP A 50 -8.06 -4.89 -4.30
CA ASP A 50 -8.48 -3.49 -4.04
C ASP A 50 -7.30 -2.52 -3.88
N PHE A 51 -6.17 -3.02 -3.36
CA PHE A 51 -4.91 -2.30 -3.25
C PHE A 51 -3.75 -3.27 -3.50
N SER A 52 -3.39 -3.46 -4.78
CA SER A 52 -2.33 -4.39 -5.16
C SER A 52 -0.96 -3.87 -4.73
N HIS A 53 -0.20 -4.65 -3.97
CA HIS A 53 1.20 -4.34 -3.68
C HIS A 53 2.07 -4.49 -4.93
N PRO A 54 3.16 -3.72 -5.07
CA PRO A 54 4.03 -3.82 -6.24
C PRO A 54 4.90 -5.08 -6.15
N THR A 55 4.63 -6.06 -7.01
CA THR A 55 5.39 -7.33 -7.07
C THR A 55 6.22 -7.46 -8.34
N ALA A 56 6.03 -6.56 -9.31
CA ALA A 56 6.73 -6.60 -10.58
C ALA A 56 8.18 -6.10 -10.47
N GLY A 57 9.13 -6.94 -10.88
CA GLY A 57 10.56 -6.61 -10.93
C GLY A 57 11.37 -7.13 -9.74
N LYS A 58 12.70 -7.06 -9.83
CA LYS A 58 13.64 -7.65 -8.85
C LYS A 58 13.90 -6.79 -7.60
N ARG A 59 13.27 -5.62 -7.50
CA ARG A 59 13.55 -4.62 -6.45
C ARG A 59 12.61 -4.72 -5.24
N TRP A 60 11.57 -5.53 -5.34
CA TRP A 60 10.56 -5.70 -4.31
C TRP A 60 10.80 -6.98 -3.53
N THR A 61 10.64 -6.90 -2.21
CA THR A 61 10.55 -8.05 -1.32
C THR A 61 9.18 -8.00 -0.66
N GLN A 62 8.43 -9.09 -0.77
CA GLN A 62 7.12 -9.24 -0.15
C GLN A 62 7.19 -10.27 0.97
N HIS A 63 6.56 -9.96 2.09
CA HIS A 63 6.36 -10.89 3.20
C HIS A 63 4.89 -10.88 3.60
N VAL A 64 4.34 -12.07 3.86
CA VAL A 64 2.96 -12.24 4.31
C VAL A 64 2.97 -13.10 5.55
N TRP A 65 2.28 -12.65 6.60
CA TRP A 65 2.13 -13.36 7.86
C TRP A 65 0.77 -13.09 8.48
N THR A 66 0.49 -13.78 9.58
CA THR A 66 -0.76 -13.64 10.32
C THR A 66 -0.49 -13.30 11.77
N GLU A 67 -1.26 -12.37 12.32
CA GLU A 67 -1.37 -12.13 13.76
C GLU A 67 -2.66 -12.77 14.26
N LYS A 68 -2.55 -13.66 15.26
CA LYS A 68 -3.71 -14.33 15.85
C LYS A 68 -4.06 -13.67 17.18
N SER A 69 -5.33 -13.34 17.36
CA SER A 69 -5.93 -13.03 18.65
C SER A 69 -6.77 -14.23 19.14
N GLU A 70 -7.37 -14.14 20.33
CA GLU A 70 -8.25 -15.21 20.83
C GLU A 70 -9.45 -15.46 19.92
N ASP A 71 -9.95 -14.41 19.26
CA ASP A 71 -11.21 -14.46 18.50
C ASP A 71 -11.03 -14.26 16.98
N ASP A 72 -9.83 -13.87 16.51
CA ASP A 72 -9.63 -13.48 15.11
C ASP A 72 -8.22 -13.75 14.57
N THR A 73 -8.09 -13.81 13.24
CA THR A 73 -6.81 -13.89 12.53
C THR A 73 -6.69 -12.73 11.56
N THR A 74 -5.80 -11.78 11.88
CA THR A 74 -5.45 -10.68 11.00
C THR A 74 -4.33 -11.12 10.06
N TRP A 75 -4.57 -11.00 8.76
CA TRP A 75 -3.55 -11.17 7.74
C TRP A 75 -2.81 -9.86 7.50
N ILE A 76 -1.50 -9.97 7.31
CA ILE A 76 -0.62 -8.83 7.09
C ILE A 76 0.24 -9.12 5.88
N MET A 77 0.22 -8.21 4.92
CA MET A 77 1.09 -8.20 3.74
C MET A 77 2.00 -6.98 3.81
N GLU A 78 3.30 -7.19 3.84
CA GLU A 78 4.32 -6.14 3.71
C GLU A 78 5.00 -6.28 2.34
N THR A 79 5.20 -5.17 1.64
CA THR A 79 6.01 -5.16 0.42
C THR A 79 6.91 -3.94 0.44
N ARG A 80 8.23 -4.20 0.41
CA ARG A 80 9.26 -3.17 0.54
C ARG A 80 10.19 -3.19 -0.66
N GLY A 81 10.58 -2.00 -1.13
CA GLY A 81 11.57 -1.82 -2.18
C GLY A 81 12.53 -0.68 -1.85
N TYR A 82 13.78 -0.81 -2.30
CA TYR A 82 14.81 0.22 -2.20
C TYR A 82 15.19 0.76 -3.58
N PHE A 83 15.27 2.08 -3.67
CA PHE A 83 15.49 2.81 -4.91
C PHE A 83 16.61 3.84 -4.74
N GLU A 84 17.44 3.96 -5.75
CA GLU A 84 18.45 5.00 -5.85
C GLU A 84 17.90 6.21 -6.63
N LEU A 85 18.52 7.37 -6.42
CA LEU A 85 18.13 8.58 -7.14
C LEU A 85 18.32 8.38 -8.65
N GLY A 86 17.23 8.51 -9.42
CA GLY A 86 17.26 8.38 -10.88
C GLY A 86 16.90 6.98 -11.40
N ASP A 87 16.57 6.03 -10.51
CA ASP A 87 15.99 4.75 -10.92
C ASP A 87 14.72 4.98 -11.77
N LYS A 88 14.72 4.43 -13.00
CA LYS A 88 13.60 4.52 -13.93
C LYS A 88 12.69 3.32 -13.78
N PHE A 89 11.40 3.55 -13.66
CA PHE A 89 10.40 2.49 -13.58
C PHE A 89 9.72 2.27 -14.94
N VAL A 90 9.58 1.02 -15.35
CA VAL A 90 8.65 0.64 -16.42
C VAL A 90 7.32 0.39 -15.74
N SER A 91 6.48 1.42 -15.69
CA SER A 91 5.06 1.20 -15.47
C SER A 91 4.55 0.36 -16.64
N SER A 92 4.07 -0.85 -16.37
CA SER A 92 3.14 -1.50 -17.28
C SER A 92 1.86 -0.68 -17.27
N HIS A 93 1.82 0.33 -18.13
CA HIS A 93 0.59 1.01 -18.49
C HIS A 93 -0.38 -0.10 -18.93
N ASP A 94 -1.56 -0.17 -18.29
CA ASP A 94 -2.74 -0.95 -18.70
C ASP A 94 -3.07 -2.26 -17.98
N ALA A 95 -2.37 -2.68 -16.93
CA ALA A 95 -2.96 -3.66 -16.00
C ALA A 95 -3.74 -2.94 -14.89
N ILE A 96 -5.06 -3.18 -14.83
CA ILE A 96 -5.91 -2.76 -13.71
C ILE A 96 -5.25 -3.23 -12.41
N GLY A 97 -5.00 -2.32 -11.46
CA GLY A 97 -4.26 -2.62 -10.21
C GLY A 97 -2.74 -2.34 -10.25
N THR A 98 -2.17 -1.90 -11.38
CA THR A 98 -0.73 -1.57 -11.43
C THR A 98 -0.45 -0.25 -10.70
N LEU A 99 0.11 -0.35 -9.51
CA LEU A 99 0.70 0.78 -8.80
C LEU A 99 1.81 1.42 -9.66
N LEU A 100 1.56 2.64 -10.14
CA LEU A 100 2.50 3.47 -10.89
C LEU A 100 3.53 4.07 -9.92
N HIS A 101 4.56 3.34 -9.47
CA HIS A 101 5.45 3.89 -8.44
C HIS A 101 6.90 4.00 -8.88
N PRO A 102 7.28 5.24 -9.24
CA PRO A 102 8.32 5.89 -8.47
C PRO A 102 7.77 7.07 -7.66
N VAL A 103 8.31 7.24 -6.46
CA VAL A 103 8.23 8.50 -5.74
C VAL A 103 9.14 9.48 -6.47
N GLU A 104 8.59 10.60 -6.93
CA GLU A 104 9.40 11.67 -7.52
C GLU A 104 10.15 12.38 -6.40
N ILE A 105 11.48 12.28 -6.41
CA ILE A 105 12.36 12.96 -5.47
C ILE A 105 13.04 14.13 -6.17
N GLU A 106 12.82 15.34 -5.65
CA GLU A 106 13.53 16.54 -6.08
C GLU A 106 14.42 17.06 -4.94
N ILE A 107 15.70 17.28 -5.22
CA ILE A 107 16.67 17.83 -4.27
C ILE A 107 17.17 19.19 -4.78
N LYS A 108 16.88 20.25 -4.02
CA LYS A 108 17.36 21.61 -4.31
C LYS A 108 18.34 22.08 -3.24
N LYS A 109 19.63 22.11 -3.60
CA LYS A 109 20.69 22.68 -2.76
C LYS A 109 20.65 24.20 -2.82
N ARG A 110 20.64 24.85 -1.66
CA ARG A 110 20.75 26.30 -1.46
C ARG A 110 22.00 26.60 -0.65
N TRP A 111 22.37 27.87 -0.58
CA TRP A 111 23.58 28.34 0.13
C TRP A 111 23.67 27.90 1.60
N ILE A 112 22.55 27.82 2.32
CA ILE A 112 22.48 27.43 3.75
C ILE A 112 21.53 26.26 4.04
N SER A 113 20.91 25.69 3.02
CA SER A 113 19.89 24.65 3.24
C SER A 113 19.74 23.74 2.03
N THR A 114 19.16 22.57 2.24
CA THR A 114 18.75 21.68 1.15
C THR A 114 17.26 21.40 1.31
N LEU A 115 16.50 21.64 0.25
CA LEU A 115 15.08 21.31 0.18
C LEU A 115 14.91 19.96 -0.50
N TYR A 116 14.22 19.05 0.17
CA TYR A 116 13.82 17.75 -0.36
C TYR A 116 12.31 17.77 -0.60
N THR A 117 11.89 17.43 -1.81
CA THR A 117 10.49 17.25 -2.17
C THR A 117 10.28 15.80 -2.56
N ALA A 118 9.33 15.12 -1.93
CA ALA A 118 8.90 13.78 -2.29
C ALA A 118 7.45 13.82 -2.73
N ARG A 119 7.15 13.34 -3.94
CA ARG A 119 5.79 13.26 -4.47
C ARG A 119 5.46 11.82 -4.85
N HIS A 120 4.45 11.28 -4.21
CA HIS A 120 3.92 9.95 -4.50
C HIS A 120 2.50 10.08 -5.01
N THR A 121 2.19 9.39 -6.11
CA THR A 121 0.84 9.29 -6.65
C THR A 121 0.40 7.84 -6.60
N PHE A 122 -0.75 7.57 -5.99
CA PHE A 122 -1.37 6.25 -5.98
C PHE A 122 -2.81 6.35 -6.46
N LYS A 123 -3.35 5.22 -6.90
CA LYS A 123 -4.74 5.08 -7.30
C LYS A 123 -5.36 4.01 -6.40
N GLY A 124 -6.32 4.43 -5.58
CA GLY A 124 -7.23 3.53 -4.87
C GLY A 124 -8.50 3.28 -5.68
N ARG A 125 -9.33 2.37 -5.18
CA ARG A 125 -10.68 2.09 -5.71
C ARG A 125 -11.66 3.21 -5.39
#